data_AF-A0A1X0T985-F1
#
_entry.id   AF-A0A1X0T985-F1
#
_cell.length_a   1.000
_cell.length_b   1.000
_cell.length_c   1.000
_cell.angle_alpha   90.00
_cell.angle_beta   90.00
_cell.angle_gamma   90.00
#
_symmetry.space_group_name_H-M   'P 1'
#
loop_
_entity.id
_entity.type
_entity.pdbx_description
1 polymer ?
#
loop_
_entity_poly.entity_id
_entity_poly.type
_entity_poly.pdbx_seq_one_letter_code
_entity_poly.pdbx_strand_id
1 'polypeptide(L)' 'MSSRTGEIRENLEYVRDMLEQLKVVSGVAQGDMLLYFLDMGKLEVDERLARLEESSGGKASGRPG' A
#
# COMPACT_ATOMS: atom_id res chain seq x y z
N MET A 1 -18.15 1.36 -13.36
CA MET A 1 -17.47 2.65 -13.12
C MET A 1 -16.65 2.46 -11.86
N SER A 2 -15.31 2.48 -11.95
CA SER A 2 -14.47 2.35 -10.75
C SER A 2 -14.67 3.60 -9.89
N SER A 3 -14.80 3.42 -8.58
CA SER A 3 -14.82 4.56 -7.68
C SER A 3 -13.39 5.11 -7.60
N ARG A 4 -13.23 6.43 -7.44
CA ARG A 4 -11.91 7.05 -7.22
C ARG A 4 -11.11 6.34 -6.12
N THR A 5 -11.79 5.84 -5.08
CA THR A 5 -11.20 5.03 -4.00
C THR A 5 -10.69 3.67 -4.49
N GLY A 6 -11.40 3.01 -5.40
CA GLY A 6 -10.96 1.76 -6.03
C GLY A 6 -9.69 1.94 -6.86
N GLU A 7 -9.64 2.99 -7.69
CA GLU A 7 -8.45 3.31 -8.50
C GLU A 7 -7.21 3.62 -7.63
N ILE A 8 -7.41 4.31 -6.50
CA ILE A 8 -6.34 4.58 -5.53
C ILE A 8 -5.85 3.27 -4.89
N ARG A 9 -6.76 2.37 -4.52
CA ARG A 9 -6.39 1.06 -3.94
C ARG A 9 -5.56 0.24 -4.94
N GLU A 10 -6.04 0.09 -6.17
CA GLU A 10 -5.35 -0.66 -7.23
C GLU A 10 -3.95 -0.08 -7.50
N ASN A 11 -3.81 1.24 -7.48
CA ASN A 11 -2.51 1.89 -7.63
C ASN A 11 -1.55 1.57 -6.48
N LEU A 12 -2.03 1.63 -5.24
CA LEU A 12 -1.22 1.32 -4.06
C LEU A 12 -0.80 -0.17 -4.05
N GLU A 13 -1.70 -1.08 -4.40
CA GLU A 13 -1.38 -2.51 -4.55
C GLU A 13 -0.31 -2.74 -5.62
N TYR A 14 -0.45 -2.08 -6.78
CA TYR A 14 0.56 -2.12 -7.84
C TYR A 14 1.93 -1.63 -7.36
N VAL A 15 1.99 -0.51 -6.65
CA VAL A 15 3.26 0.04 -6.13
C VAL A 15 3.88 -0.90 -5.09
N ARG A 16 3.07 -1.49 -4.20
CA ARG A 16 3.55 -2.47 -3.21
C ARG A 16 4.25 -3.64 -3.89
N ASP A 17 3.62 -4.20 -4.92
CA ASP A 17 4.15 -5.35 -5.64
C ASP A 17 5.42 -4.97 -6.43
N MET A 18 5.45 -3.77 -7.03
CA MET A 18 6.66 -3.25 -7.68
C MET A 18 7.85 -3.11 -6.72
N LEU A 19 7.63 -2.64 -5.50
CA LEU A 19 8.70 -2.50 -4.49
C LEU A 19 9.27 -3.87 -4.10
N GLU A 20 8.41 -4.87 -3.95
CA GLU A 20 8.82 -6.25 -3.66
C GLU A 20 9.60 -6.86 -4.83
N GLN A 21 9.13 -6.66 -6.06
CA GLN A 21 9.85 -7.10 -7.26
C GLN A 21 11.21 -6.39 -7.37
N LEU A 22 11.26 -5.07 -7.16
CA LEU A 22 12.50 -4.30 -7.21
C LEU A 22 13.53 -4.78 -6.20
N LYS A 23 13.07 -5.17 -4.99
CA LYS A 23 13.93 -5.78 -3.96
C LYS A 23 14.56 -7.08 -4.46
N VAL A 24 13.80 -7.91 -5.18
CA VAL A 24 14.29 -9.18 -5.74
C VAL A 24 15.22 -8.96 -6.94
N VAL A 25 14.87 -8.08 -7.88
CA VAL A 25 15.61 -7.93 -9.15
C VAL A 25 16.83 -7.01 -9.06
N SER A 26 16.90 -6.14 -8.04
CA SER A 26 18.02 -5.21 -7.88
C SER A 26 19.35 -5.89 -7.55
N GLY A 27 19.34 -7.13 -7.04
CA GLY A 27 20.54 -7.90 -6.73
C GLY A 27 21.46 -7.27 -5.68
N VAL A 28 20.95 -6.30 -4.91
CA VAL A 28 21.72 -5.60 -3.87
C VAL A 28 21.99 -6.51 -2.67
N ALA A 29 23.10 -6.26 -1.98
CA ALA A 29 23.53 -7.12 -0.89
C ALA A 29 22.67 -6.92 0.36
N GLN A 30 22.56 -7.96 1.18
CA GLN A 30 21.89 -7.84 2.47
C GLN A 30 22.62 -6.81 3.35
N GLY A 31 21.86 -5.90 3.95
CA GLY A 31 22.41 -4.79 4.73
C GLY A 31 22.62 -3.50 3.94
N ASP A 32 22.45 -3.52 2.61
CA ASP A 32 22.45 -2.29 1.83
C ASP A 32 21.26 -1.40 2.20
N MET A 33 21.53 -0.10 2.25
CA MET A 33 20.54 0.91 2.60
C MET A 33 19.34 0.93 1.62
N LEU A 34 19.55 0.49 0.38
CA LEU A 34 18.47 0.36 -0.59
C LEU A 34 17.38 -0.62 -0.12
N LEU A 35 17.77 -1.77 0.45
CA LEU A 35 16.79 -2.75 0.94
C LEU A 35 15.94 -2.16 2.07
N TYR A 36 16.56 -1.38 2.96
CA TYR A 36 15.86 -0.66 4.01
C TYR A 36 14.85 0.35 3.42
N PHE A 37 15.23 1.12 2.40
CA PHE A 37 14.32 2.06 1.77
C PHE A 37 13.16 1.38 1.04
N LEU A 38 13.40 0.24 0.41
CA LEU A 38 12.34 -0.55 -0.23
C LEU A 38 11.35 -1.10 0.80
N ASP A 39 11.85 -1.60 1.94
CA ASP A 39 11.02 -2.08 3.04
C ASP A 39 10.20 -0.94 3.67
N MET A 40 10.80 0.23 3.89
CA MET A 40 10.10 1.42 4.37
C MET A 40 9.03 1.90 3.37
N GLY A 41 9.33 1.88 2.08
CA GLY A 41 8.35 2.22 1.04
C GLY A 41 7.15 1.28 1.06
N LYS A 42 7.39 -0.03 1.24
CA LYS A 42 6.32 -1.03 1.33
C LYS A 42 5.44 -0.80 2.57
N LEU A 43 6.05 -0.54 3.73
CA LEU A 43 5.34 -0.22 4.97
C LEU A 43 4.42 1.00 4.83
N GLU A 44 4.90 2.08 4.20
CA GLU A 44 4.09 3.28 3.96
C GLU A 44 2.88 3.00 3.04
N VAL A 45 3.07 2.18 2.00
CA VAL A 45 1.98 1.77 1.11
C VAL A 45 0.94 0.94 1.85
N ASP A 46 1.38 -0.03 2.66
CA ASP A 46 0.50 -0.86 3.49
C ASP A 46 -0.31 0.00 4.49
N GLU A 47 0.32 1.00 5.11
CA GLU A 47 -0.37 1.93 6.01
C GLU A 47 -1.42 2.79 5.27
N ARG A 48 -1.12 3.23 4.04
CA ARG A 48 -2.10 3.96 3.21
C ARG A 48 -3.27 3.08 2.81
N LEU A 49 -3.03 1.82 2.48
CA LEU A 49 -4.10 0.85 2.17
C LEU A 49 -5.01 0.64 3.39
N ALA A 50 -4.44 0.46 4.59
CA ALA A 50 -5.21 0.31 5.83
C ALA A 50 -6.09 1.54 6.11
N ARG A 51 -5.55 2.76 5.99
CA ARG A 51 -6.33 4.00 6.13
C ARG A 51 -7.45 4.13 5.10
N LEU A 52 -7.22 3.65 3.88
CA LEU A 52 -8.23 3.66 2.81
C LEU A 52 -9.39 2.69 3.11
N GLU A 53 -9.08 1.53 3.70
CA GLU A 53 -10.08 0.56 4.17
C GLU A 53 -10.93 1.12 5.31
N GLU A 54 -10.29 1.73 6.32
CA GLU A 54 -10.99 2.40 7.43
C GLU A 54 -11.93 3.50 6.92
N SER A 55 -11.44 4.33 6.00
CA SER A 55 -12.23 5.41 5.39
C SER A 55 -13.41 4.90 4.55
N SER A 56 -13.29 3.68 4.00
CA SER A 56 -14.33 3.03 3.20
C SER A 56 -15.35 2.30 4.09
N GLY A 57 -14.93 1.74 5.22
CA GLY A 57 -15.76 1.03 6.21
C GLY A 57 -16.54 1.95 7.16
N GLY A 58 -16.04 3.16 7.44
CA GLY A 58 -16.66 4.12 8.34
C GLY A 58 -18.02 4.69 7.89
N LYS A 59 -18.46 4.45 6.66
CA LYS A 59 -19.78 4.88 6.15
C LYS A 59 -20.95 3.95 6.53
N ALA A 60 -20.70 2.77 7.11
CA ALA A 60 -21.75 1.80 7.40
C ALA A 60 -22.32 1.86 8.84
N SER A 61 -21.77 2.71 9.72
CA SER A 61 -22.12 2.74 11.16
C SER A 61 -22.78 4.06 11.57
N GLY A 62 -23.87 4.43 10.90
CA GLY A 62 -24.62 5.66 11.17
C GLY A 62 -26.08 5.40 11.52
N ARG A 63 -26.36 5.15 12.81
CA ARG A 63 -27.66 5.17 13.54
C ARG A 63 -28.75 4.12 13.25
N PRO A 64 -29.20 3.40 14.29
CA PRO A 64 -30.63 3.25 14.57
C PRO A 64 -31.09 4.43 15.44
N GLY A 65 -32.19 5.07 15.00
CA GLY A 65 -33.04 5.88 15.88
C GLY A 65 -34.02 5.01 16.65
#